data_AF-A0A9W7ETN5-F1
#
_entry.id   AF-A0A9W7ETN5-F1
#
_cell.length_a   1.000
_cell.length_b   1.000
_cell.length_c   1.000
_cell.angle_alpha   90.00
_cell.angle_beta   90.00
_cell.angle_gamma   90.00
#
_symmetry.space_group_name_H-M   'P 1'
#
loop_
_entity.id
_entity.type
_entity.pdbx_description
1 polymer ?
#
loop_
_entity_poly.entity_id
_entity_poly.type
_entity_poly.pdbx_seq_one_letter_code
_entity_poly.pdbx_strand_id
1 'polypeptide(L)' 'MKPSLQVIAVEPAESPVLSGGSPGPHKIQGIGAGFIPGNADTSLIDEVIQVPGEDAMQVARELAKNEGLFCGIRWDEY' A
#
# COMPACT_ATOMS: atom_id res chain seq x y z
N MET A 1 -21.90 -6.43 10.31
CA MET A 1 -20.43 -6.61 10.26
C MET A 1 -20.05 -7.76 11.16
N LYS A 2 -19.01 -8.52 10.81
CA LYS A 2 -18.45 -9.56 11.69
C LYS A 2 -17.61 -8.82 12.76
N PRO A 3 -17.96 -8.89 14.07
CA PRO A 3 -17.30 -8.08 15.10
C PRO A 3 -15.79 -8.32 15.25
N SER A 4 -15.28 -9.43 14.71
CA SER A 4 -13.86 -9.78 14.69
C SER A 4 -13.16 -9.49 13.36
N LEU A 5 -13.84 -8.85 12.40
CA LEU A 5 -13.21 -8.39 11.17
C LEU A 5 -12.37 -7.15 11.48
N GLN A 6 -11.13 -7.14 11.01
CA GLN A 6 -10.26 -5.96 11.02
C GLN A 6 -10.05 -5.47 9.59
N VAL A 7 -10.07 -4.15 9.40
CA VAL A 7 -9.82 -3.48 8.14
C VAL A 7 -8.52 -2.69 8.27
N ILE A 8 -7.50 -3.18 7.59
CA ILE A 8 -6.17 -2.58 7.61
C ILE A 8 -5.92 -1.92 6.26
N ALA A 9 -5.69 -0.61 6.26
CA ALA A 9 -5.27 0.12 5.08
C ALA A 9 -3.75 0.05 4.93
N VAL A 10 -3.27 0.01 3.69
CA VAL A 10 -1.84 0.02 3.36
C VAL A 10 -1.54 1.26 2.53
N GLU A 11 -0.49 1.99 2.88
CA GLU A 11 -0.02 3.15 2.11
C GLU A 11 1.51 3.17 1.97
N PRO A 12 2.06 3.89 0.98
CA PRO A 12 3.50 4.06 0.84
C PRO A 12 4.08 4.88 1.99
N ALA A 13 5.17 4.42 2.59
CA ALA A 13 5.89 5.16 3.64
C ALA A 13 6.40 6.53 3.16
N GLU A 14 6.68 6.67 1.86
CA GLU A 14 7.14 7.90 1.24
C GLU A 14 6.01 8.90 0.93
N SER A 15 4.74 8.47 1.03
CA SER A 15 3.56 9.32 0.83
C SER A 15 2.42 8.99 1.80
N PRO A 16 2.62 9.11 3.13
CA PRO A 16 1.73 8.53 4.13
C PRO A 16 0.56 9.47 4.49
N VAL A 17 -0.33 9.70 3.53
CA VAL A 17 -1.43 10.67 3.64
C VAL A 17 -2.51 10.22 4.63
N LEU A 18 -2.85 8.93 4.67
CA LEU A 18 -3.83 8.39 5.62
C LEU A 18 -3.32 8.48 7.07
N SER A 19 -2.01 8.37 7.28
CA SER A 19 -1.37 8.58 8.58
C SER A 19 -1.19 10.06 8.96
N GLY A 20 -1.60 11.02 8.11
CA GLY A 20 -1.47 12.45 8.35
C GLY A 20 -0.09 13.05 8.00
N GLY A 21 0.75 12.31 7.28
CA GLY A 21 2.00 12.82 6.73
C GLY A 21 1.81 13.61 5.43
N SER A 22 2.93 14.01 4.83
CA SER A 22 2.94 14.76 3.56
C SER A 22 2.93 13.82 2.34
N PRO A 23 2.26 14.20 1.24
CA PRO A 23 2.35 13.44 0.00
C PRO A 23 3.75 13.51 -0.59
N GLY A 24 4.17 12.44 -1.27
CA GLY A 24 5.50 12.33 -1.87
C GLY A 24 5.56 11.34 -3.03
N PRO A 25 6.60 11.41 -3.87
CA PRO A 25 6.82 10.39 -4.90
C PRO A 25 7.16 9.04 -4.23
N HIS A 26 6.57 7.96 -4.73
CA HIS A 26 6.79 6.60 -4.22
C HIS A 26 6.77 5.56 -5.34
N LYS A 27 7.28 4.35 -5.03
CA LYS A 27 7.44 3.26 -6.02
C LYS A 27 6.26 2.30 -6.11
N ILE A 28 5.36 2.31 -5.12
CA ILE A 28 4.23 1.37 -5.05
C ILE A 28 3.08 1.83 -5.94
N GLN A 29 3.05 1.38 -7.18
CA GLN A 29 2.02 1.84 -8.12
C GLN A 29 0.62 1.31 -7.80
N GLY A 30 -0.39 2.15 -8.06
CA GLY A 30 -1.81 1.83 -7.91
C GLY A 30 -2.43 2.30 -6.59
N ILE A 31 -1.61 2.64 -5.59
CA ILE A 31 -2.03 3.22 -4.30
C ILE A 31 -1.27 4.53 -4.04
N GLY A 32 -1.53 5.21 -2.92
CA GLY A 32 -0.73 6.37 -2.50
C GLY A 32 -0.93 7.65 -3.30
N ALA A 33 -2.17 7.94 -3.75
CA ALA A 33 -2.48 9.04 -4.67
C ALA A 33 -2.11 10.48 -4.21
N GLY A 34 -1.56 10.65 -3.00
CA GLY A 34 -1.17 11.96 -2.45
C GLY A 34 -2.32 12.77 -1.85
N PHE A 35 -3.53 12.19 -1.78
CA PHE A 35 -4.72 12.74 -1.11
C PHE A 35 -5.67 11.60 -0.73
N ILE A 36 -6.69 11.88 0.10
CA ILE A 36 -7.75 10.92 0.44
C ILE A 36 -8.88 11.03 -0.61
N PRO A 37 -9.15 9.99 -1.42
CA PRO A 37 -10.22 10.03 -2.41
C PRO A 37 -11.62 10.16 -1.78
N GLY A 38 -12.53 10.89 -2.42
CA GLY A 38 -13.90 11.08 -1.91
C GLY A 38 -14.76 9.81 -1.85
N ASN A 39 -14.31 8.71 -2.44
CA ASN A 39 -14.93 7.39 -2.36
C ASN A 39 -14.28 6.48 -1.29
N ALA A 40 -13.29 6.97 -0.54
CA ALA A 40 -12.69 6.23 0.57
C ALA A 40 -13.41 6.59 1.88
N ASP A 41 -14.03 5.60 2.53
CA ASP A 41 -14.60 5.75 3.87
C ASP A 41 -13.55 5.38 4.92
N THR A 42 -12.85 6.39 5.43
CA THR A 42 -11.78 6.20 6.42
C THR A 42 -12.31 5.83 7.80
N SER A 43 -13.62 5.96 8.06
CA SER A 43 -14.21 5.58 9.35
C SER A 43 -14.25 4.06 9.57
N LEU A 44 -14.05 3.30 8.50
CA LEU A 44 -14.03 1.84 8.51
C LEU A 44 -12.62 1.27 8.77
N ILE A 45 -11.58 2.11 8.82
CA ILE A 45 -10.19 1.67 8.94
C ILE A 45 -9.82 1.54 10.42
N ASP A 46 -9.39 0.35 10.83
CA ASP A 46 -8.91 0.09 12.19
C ASP A 46 -7.42 0.44 12.36
N GLU A 47 -6.64 0.22 11.31
CA GLU A 47 -5.19 0.43 11.30
C GLU A 47 -4.69 0.85 9.91
N VAL A 48 -3.64 1.67 9.87
CA VAL A 48 -2.91 2.02 8.65
C VAL A 48 -1.48 1.54 8.78
N ILE A 49 -1.02 0.72 7.83
CA ILE A 49 0.37 0.25 7.75
C ILE A 49 1.08 0.99 6.62
N GLN A 50 2.22 1.58 6.96
CA GLN A 50 3.13 2.19 5.99
C GLN A 50 4.12 1.16 5.47
N VAL A 51 4.22 1.03 4.16
CA VAL A 51 5.12 0.07 3.49
C VAL A 51 6.14 0.83 2.64
N PRO A 52 7.45 0.63 2.86
CA PRO A 52 8.48 1.16 1.96
C PRO A 52 8.39 0.53 0.57
N GLY A 53 8.69 1.31 -0.48
CA GLY A 53 8.65 0.81 -1.85
C GLY A 53 9.59 -0.37 -2.12
N GLU A 54 10.77 -0.37 -1.50
CA GLU A 54 11.76 -1.45 -1.63
C GLU A 54 11.28 -2.77 -1.02
N ASP A 55 10.67 -2.71 0.17
CA ASP A 55 10.13 -3.89 0.87
C ASP A 55 9.00 -4.51 0.05
N ALA A 56 8.12 -3.67 -0.51
CA ALA A 56 7.07 -4.12 -1.41
C ALA A 56 7.71 -4.89 -2.58
N MET A 57 8.64 -4.28 -3.32
CA MET A 57 9.32 -4.91 -4.46
C MET A 57 9.99 -6.24 -4.12
N GLN A 58 10.63 -6.33 -2.95
CA GLN A 58 11.23 -7.58 -2.47
C GLN A 58 10.18 -8.68 -2.32
N VAL A 59 9.06 -8.39 -1.65
CA VAL A 59 7.98 -9.36 -1.42
C VAL A 59 7.37 -9.84 -2.74
N ALA A 60 7.15 -8.97 -3.74
CA ALA A 60 6.66 -9.43 -5.04
C ALA A 60 7.61 -10.41 -5.75
N ARG A 61 8.93 -10.19 -5.65
CA ARG A 61 9.92 -11.12 -6.22
C ARG A 61 9.94 -12.45 -5.47
N GLU A 62 9.80 -12.42 -4.16
CA GLU A 62 9.72 -13.62 -3.32
C GLU A 62 8.46 -14.43 -3.59
N LEU A 63 7.30 -13.78 -3.74
CA LEU A 63 6.05 -14.43 -4.12
C LEU A 63 6.17 -15.14 -5.49
N ALA A 64 6.79 -14.48 -6.46
CA ALA A 64 7.01 -15.08 -7.78
C ALA A 64 7.94 -16.31 -7.70
N LYS A 65 9.02 -16.20 -6.92
CA LYS A 65 10.07 -17.23 -6.83
C LYS A 65 9.64 -18.44 -5.98
N ASN A 66 9.02 -18.18 -4.83
CA ASN A 66 8.78 -19.19 -3.81
C ASN A 66 7.37 -19.77 -3.92
N GLU A 67 6.38 -18.96 -4.33
CA GLU A 67 4.97 -19.34 -4.36
C GLU A 67 4.42 -19.49 -5.79
N GLY A 68 5.22 -19.17 -6.81
CA GLY A 68 4.76 -19.14 -8.20
C GLY A 68 3.70 -18.07 -8.48
N LEU A 69 3.57 -17.09 -7.58
CA LEU A 69 2.60 -16.01 -7.66
C LEU A 69 3.25 -14.73 -8.19
N PHE A 70 3.17 -14.55 -9.51
CA PHE A 70 3.67 -13.33 -10.14
C PHE A 70 2.59 -12.23 -10.10
N CYS A 71 2.67 -11.36 -9.08
CA CYS A 71 1.81 -10.19 -8.92
C CYS A 71 2.61 -8.89 -9.04
N GLY A 72 1.94 -7.82 -9.46
CA GLY A 72 2.59 -6.54 -9.79
C GLY A 72 3.02 -5.73 -8.57
N ILE A 73 4.12 -4.96 -8.75
CA ILE A 73 4.60 -3.78 -7.98
C ILE A 73 5.49 -2.99 -8.96
N ARG A 74 4.89 -2.45 -10.04
CA ARG A 74 5.48 -2.32 -11.40
C ARG A 74 7.03 -2.19 -11.46
N TRP A 75 7.60 -3.02 -12.33
CA TRP A 75 9.01 -3.05 -12.72
C TRP A 75 9.20 -2.13 -13.95
N ASP A 76 9.56 -0.88 -13.73
CA ASP A 76 10.14 -0.05 -14.78
C ASP A 76 11.16 0.93 -14.18
N GLU A 77 12.43 0.67 -14.47
CA GLU A 77 13.57 1.60 -14.34
C GLU A 77 13.62 2.60 -15.52
N TYR A 78 12.48 2.97 -16.12
CA TYR A 78 12.41 3.94 -17.23
C TYR A 78 11.47 5.10 -16.93
#